data_AF-A0AAU6AK12-F1
#
_entry.id   AF-A0AAU6AK12-F1
#
_cell.length_a   1.000
_cell.length_b   1.000
_cell.length_c   1.000
_cell.angle_alpha   90.00
_cell.angle_beta   90.00
_cell.angle_gamma   90.00
#
_symmetry.space_group_name_H-M   'P 1'
#
loop_
_entity.id
_entity.type
_entity.pdbx_description
1 polymer ?
#
loop_
_entity_poly.entity_id
_entity_poly.type
_entity_poly.pdbx_seq_one_letter_code
_entity_poly.pdbx_strand_id
1 'polypeptide(L)'
;MRMSQRRADSLNRRTRFLHQHRKDRTTLPCVETGGTQVYAYWERGEGLVVSVHLDTGEVPDDLISPDGTIMLRITVNGHCVFKGD
;
A
#
# COMPACT_ATOMS: atom_id res chain seq x y z
N MET A 1 1.29 -16.06 5.13
CA MET A 1 0.44 -16.23 6.35
C MET A 1 -0.95 -15.66 6.09
N ARG A 2 -2.04 -16.23 6.64
CA ARG A 2 -3.41 -15.75 6.38
C ARG A 2 -3.82 -14.67 7.40
N MET A 3 -4.00 -13.42 6.96
CA MET A 3 -4.40 -12.30 7.82
C MET A 3 -5.80 -12.52 8.43
N SER A 4 -5.94 -12.27 9.74
CA SER A 4 -7.24 -12.35 10.43
C SER A 4 -8.04 -11.06 10.28
N GLN A 5 -9.38 -11.14 10.37
CA GLN A 5 -10.26 -9.96 10.25
C GLN A 5 -9.95 -8.88 11.30
N ARG A 6 -9.83 -9.27 12.57
CA ARG A 6 -9.52 -8.34 13.68
C ARG A 6 -8.22 -7.57 13.43
N ARG A 7 -7.23 -8.23 12.83
CA ARG A 7 -5.95 -7.61 12.49
C ARG A 7 -6.09 -6.65 11.31
N ALA A 8 -6.79 -7.06 10.26
CA ALA A 8 -7.11 -6.19 9.12
C ALA A 8 -7.80 -4.91 9.59
N ASP A 9 -8.81 -5.03 10.47
CA ASP A 9 -9.52 -3.87 11.03
C ASP A 9 -8.58 -2.95 11.81
N SER A 10 -7.65 -3.51 12.59
CA SER A 10 -6.67 -2.72 13.35
C SER A 10 -5.71 -1.95 12.44
N LEU A 11 -5.27 -2.54 11.32
CA LEU A 11 -4.36 -1.87 10.37
C LEU A 11 -5.09 -0.79 9.58
N ASN A 12 -6.32 -1.08 9.12
CA ASN A 12 -7.18 -0.14 8.42
C ASN A 12 -7.53 1.10 9.28
N ARG A 13 -7.70 0.92 10.60
CA ARG A 13 -7.93 2.06 11.51
C ARG A 13 -6.71 2.97 11.66
N ARG A 14 -5.52 2.51 11.29
CA ARG A 14 -4.29 3.32 11.29
C ARG A 14 -4.07 4.03 9.96
N THR A 15 -4.97 3.90 8.99
CA THR A 15 -4.80 4.50 7.68
C THR A 15 -4.72 6.02 7.77
N ARG A 16 -3.73 6.61 7.10
CA ARG A 16 -3.53 8.07 7.01
C ARG A 16 -3.17 8.49 5.59
N PHE A 17 -3.66 9.66 5.17
CA PHE A 17 -3.22 10.32 3.95
C PHE A 17 -1.93 11.07 4.23
N LEU A 18 -0.81 10.60 3.70
CA LEU A 18 0.44 11.35 3.78
C LEU A 18 0.32 12.50 2.79
N HIS A 19 0.29 13.72 3.33
CA HIS A 19 -0.03 14.91 2.55
C HIS A 19 1.10 15.18 1.55
N GLN A 20 0.72 15.52 0.32
CA GLN A 20 1.60 16.30 -0.54
C GLN A 20 1.92 17.59 0.21
N HIS A 21 3.17 17.82 0.60
CA HIS A 21 3.56 19.13 1.08
C HIS A 21 3.20 20.12 -0.02
N ARG A 22 2.25 21.04 0.21
CA ARG A 22 1.75 21.98 -0.83
C ARG A 22 2.87 22.78 -1.52
N LYS A 23 4.05 22.86 -0.91
CA LYS A 23 5.24 23.55 -1.43
C LYS A 23 6.13 22.64 -2.30
N ASP A 24 6.00 21.33 -2.19
CA ASP A 24 6.72 20.35 -3.00
C ASP A 24 5.75 19.67 -3.97
N ARG A 25 5.71 20.20 -5.20
CA ARG A 25 4.86 19.69 -6.28
C ARG A 25 5.29 18.32 -6.81
N THR A 26 6.40 17.78 -6.33
CA THR A 26 6.91 16.47 -6.73
C THR A 26 6.40 15.34 -5.83
N THR A 27 5.83 15.67 -4.66
CA THR A 27 5.30 14.65 -3.75
C THR A 27 4.07 13.97 -4.36
N LEU A 28 4.10 12.64 -4.50
CA LEU A 28 2.99 11.86 -5.03
C LEU A 28 1.91 11.63 -3.94
N PRO A 29 0.63 11.47 -4.32
CA PRO A 29 -0.42 11.10 -3.37
C PRO A 29 -0.09 9.75 -2.72
N CYS A 30 -0.14 9.70 -1.38
CA CYS A 30 0.19 8.50 -0.64
C CYS A 30 -0.84 8.19 0.44
N VAL A 31 -1.28 6.94 0.47
CA VAL A 31 -2.06 6.36 1.56
C VAL A 31 -1.16 5.40 2.30
N GLU A 32 -0.98 5.64 3.60
CA GLU A 32 -0.28 4.69 4.47
C GLU A 32 -1.30 3.88 5.26
N THR A 33 -1.12 2.56 5.34
CA THR A 33 -1.95 1.66 6.15
C THR A 33 -1.06 0.66 6.87
N GLY A 34 -1.02 0.75 8.20
CA GLY A 34 -0.24 -0.18 9.03
C GLY A 34 1.25 -0.23 8.66
N GLY A 35 1.84 0.92 8.34
CA GLY A 35 3.23 1.07 7.91
C GLY A 35 3.46 0.84 6.41
N THR A 36 2.51 0.24 5.67
CA THR A 36 2.64 0.09 4.21
C THR A 36 2.24 1.39 3.53
N GLN A 37 3.11 1.95 2.69
CA GLN A 37 2.81 3.15 1.90
C GLN A 37 2.42 2.77 0.48
N VAL A 38 1.28 3.27 0.03
CA VAL A 38 0.76 3.04 -1.32
C VAL A 38 0.63 4.38 -2.03
N TYR A 39 1.37 4.52 -3.11
CA TYR A 39 1.35 5.69 -3.99
C TYR A 39 0.52 5.38 -5.23
N ALA A 40 -0.34 6.31 -5.62
CA ALA A 40 -1.14 6.19 -6.84
C ALA A 40 -1.00 7.46 -7.68
N TYR A 41 -0.50 7.32 -8.91
CA TYR A 41 -0.20 8.44 -9.80
C TYR A 41 -0.29 8.05 -11.27
N TRP A 42 -0.46 9.05 -12.14
CA TRP A 42 -0.47 8.85 -13.60
C TRP A 42 0.91 9.09 -14.18
N GLU A 43 1.45 8.11 -14.89
CA GLU A 43 2.73 8.18 -15.58
C GLU A 43 2.52 8.32 -17.10
N ARG A 44 3.25 9.25 -17.72
CA ARG A 44 3.04 9.57 -19.14
C ARG A 44 3.57 8.43 -20.00
N GLY A 45 2.67 7.79 -20.76
CA GLY A 45 3.03 6.70 -21.67
C GLY A 45 2.86 5.30 -21.08
N GLU A 46 2.57 5.19 -19.78
CA GLU A 46 2.29 3.92 -19.12
C GLU A 46 0.82 3.83 -18.69
N GLY A 47 0.35 4.76 -17.86
CA GLY A 47 -1.00 4.75 -17.29
C GLY A 47 -1.02 4.99 -15.78
N LEU A 48 -2.02 4.43 -15.09
CA LEU A 48 -2.12 4.51 -13.63
C LEU A 48 -1.08 3.58 -13.01
N VAL A 49 -0.15 4.15 -12.25
CA VAL A 49 0.88 3.44 -11.50
C VAL A 49 0.46 3.34 -10.04
N VAL A 50 0.62 2.15 -9.47
CA VAL A 50 0.46 1.88 -8.04
C VAL A 50 1.80 1.37 -7.50
N SER A 51 2.50 2.18 -6.71
CA SER A 51 3.76 1.79 -6.08
C SER A 51 3.54 1.47 -4.60
N VAL A 52 4.11 0.36 -4.12
CA VAL A 52 4.00 -0.09 -2.73
C VAL A 52 5.38 -0.08 -2.08
N HIS A 53 5.51 0.65 -0.98
CA HIS A 53 6.75 0.82 -0.23
C HIS A 53 6.59 0.22 1.18
N LEU A 54 7.57 -0.59 1.58
CA LEU A 54 7.62 -1.31 2.88
C LEU A 54 8.74 -0.83 3.79
N ASP A 55 9.60 0.05 3.30
CA ASP A 55 10.82 0.54 3.93
C ASP A 55 10.59 1.60 5.01
N THR A 56 9.34 1.79 5.44
CA THR A 56 9.00 2.70 6.54
C THR A 56 9.48 2.20 7.90
N GLY A 57 9.82 0.91 8.01
CA GLY A 57 10.16 0.26 9.28
C GLY A 57 8.95 0.06 10.22
N GLU A 58 7.75 0.45 9.80
CA GLU A 58 6.52 0.33 10.60
C GLU A 58 5.64 -0.85 10.16
N VAL A 59 6.00 -1.53 9.07
CA VAL A 59 5.30 -2.75 8.63
C VAL A 59 5.63 -3.89 9.59
N PRO A 60 4.62 -4.55 10.21
CA PRO A 60 4.86 -5.68 11.09
C PRO A 60 5.60 -6.83 10.39
N ASP A 61 6.67 -7.33 11.00
CA ASP A 61 7.54 -8.38 10.43
C ASP A 61 6.78 -9.63 9.98
N ASP A 62 5.70 -10.00 10.67
CA ASP A 62 4.89 -11.17 10.36
C ASP A 62 3.88 -10.96 9.21
N LEU A 63 3.82 -9.76 8.64
CA LEU A 63 3.17 -9.48 7.37
C LEU A 63 4.15 -9.51 6.19
N ILE A 64 5.46 -9.50 6.47
CA ILE A 64 6.53 -9.57 5.48
C ILE A 64 6.97 -11.03 5.36
N SER A 65 6.96 -11.55 4.14
CA SER A 65 7.49 -12.87 3.83
C SER A 65 9.01 -12.90 4.04
N PRO A 66 9.63 -14.07 4.32
CA PRO A 66 11.08 -14.16 4.54
C PRO A 66 11.94 -13.66 3.38
N ASP A 67 11.39 -13.60 2.17
CA ASP A 67 12.03 -13.06 0.96
C ASP A 67 11.86 -11.54 0.81
N GLY A 68 11.26 -10.86 1.79
CA GLY A 68 11.05 -9.41 1.80
C GLY A 68 9.79 -8.95 1.05
N THR A 69 8.91 -9.87 0.62
CA THR A 69 7.68 -9.53 -0.10
C THR A 69 6.46 -9.45 0.82
N ILE A 70 5.35 -8.90 0.31
CA ILE A 70 4.04 -8.96 0.97
C ILE A 70 2.97 -9.50 0.01
N MET A 71 1.95 -10.14 0.58
CA MET A 71 0.75 -10.53 -0.15
C MET A 71 -0.01 -9.31 -0.67
N LEU A 72 -0.18 -9.18 -1.98
CA LEU A 72 -0.97 -8.09 -2.59
C LEU A 72 -2.18 -8.63 -3.33
N ARG A 73 -3.35 -8.03 -3.06
CA ARG A 73 -4.58 -8.25 -3.84
C ARG A 73 -5.05 -6.93 -4.42
N ILE A 74 -5.22 -6.89 -5.75
CA ILE A 74 -5.74 -5.73 -6.47
C ILE A 74 -7.15 -6.06 -6.96
N THR A 75 -8.10 -5.20 -6.59
CA THR A 75 -9.48 -5.26 -7.09
C THR A 75 -9.82 -3.99 -7.84
N VAL A 76 -10.35 -4.12 -9.06
CA VAL A 76 -10.88 -3.01 -9.87
C VAL A 76 -12.38 -3.19 -9.98
N ASN A 77 -13.17 -2.20 -9.58
CA ASN A 77 -14.63 -2.26 -9.54
C ASN A 77 -15.15 -3.50 -8.76
N GLY A 78 -14.47 -3.88 -7.68
CA GLY A 78 -14.81 -5.08 -6.89
C GLY A 78 -14.35 -6.42 -7.48
N HIS A 79 -13.84 -6.44 -8.70
CA HIS A 79 -13.33 -7.66 -9.34
C HIS A 79 -11.83 -7.83 -9.06
N CYS A 80 -11.42 -9.03 -8.64
CA CYS A 80 -10.00 -9.34 -8.42
C CYS A 80 -9.30 -9.42 -9.77
N VAL A 81 -8.36 -8.51 -10.03
CA VAL A 81 -7.55 -8.49 -11.26
C VAL A 81 -6.13 -9.00 -11.03
N PHE A 82 -5.64 -8.93 -9.78
CA PHE A 82 -4.38 -9.51 -9.38
C PHE A 82 -4.45 -10.01 -7.94
N LYS A 83 -3.80 -11.15 -7.70
CA LYS A 83 -3.59 -11.71 -6.37
C LYS A 83 -2.25 -12.45 -6.40
N GLY A 84 -1.23 -11.82 -5.84
CA GLY A 84 0.08 -12.44 -5.64
C GLY A 84 0.04 -13.30 -4.38
N ASP A 85 0.65 -14.49 -4.46
CA ASP A 85 0.92 -15.39 -3.33
C ASP A 85 2.29 -15.11 -2.70
#